data_AF-A0A1J7CJ28-F1
#
_entry.id   AF-A0A1J7CJ28-F1
#
_cell.length_a   1.000
_cell.length_b   1.000
_cell.length_c   1.000
_cell.angle_alpha   90.00
_cell.angle_beta   90.00
_cell.angle_gamma   90.00
#
_symmetry.space_group_name_H-M   'P 1'
#
loop_
_entity.id
_entity.type
_entity.pdbx_description
1 polymer ?
#
loop_
_entity_poly.entity_id
_entity_poly.type
_entity_poly.pdbx_seq_one_letter_code
_entity_poly.pdbx_strand_id
1 'polypeptide(L)'
;MFHFNDYFISQFNPEFLERFSLSIFNEIGKPCLNLSESEIERFDVFSKFIEEEIKGNDVFMREEVYSVFTSLLFLIERLKSKETKIDFNLNLDFKLAYSFKEEVYKNKQSFYNIDFYSNLLHTNNKKLTSVVKQYLGNTPVNIITSIKILEAKRRLANGKFSIQEIAYDLGFDQPTYFTKYFKKATGITPKEFQSSIFL
;
A
#
# COMPACT_ATOMS: atom_id res chain seq x y z
N MET A 1 -11.91 -11.63 18.92
CA MET A 1 -12.33 -10.94 17.68
C MET A 1 -11.47 -11.50 16.55
N PHE A 2 -12.08 -11.98 15.46
CA PHE A 2 -11.35 -12.55 14.31
C PHE A 2 -10.88 -11.39 13.41
N HIS A 3 -9.60 -11.34 13.08
CA HIS A 3 -9.01 -10.25 12.29
C HIS A 3 -8.32 -10.81 11.05
N PHE A 4 -8.83 -10.45 9.88
CA PHE A 4 -8.22 -10.77 8.59
C PHE A 4 -7.12 -9.75 8.28
N ASN A 5 -5.96 -9.90 8.92
CA ASN A 5 -4.80 -9.00 8.76
C ASN A 5 -3.57 -9.77 8.23
N ASP A 6 -2.47 -9.07 8.02
CA ASP A 6 -1.20 -9.64 7.55
C ASP A 6 -0.73 -10.82 8.40
N TYR A 7 -0.94 -10.75 9.73
CA TYR A 7 -0.63 -11.84 10.64
C TYR A 7 -1.47 -13.08 10.32
N PHE A 8 -2.78 -12.94 10.11
CA PHE A 8 -3.67 -14.05 9.75
C PHE A 8 -3.27 -14.72 8.43
N ILE A 9 -2.89 -13.94 7.42
CA ILE A 9 -2.46 -14.46 6.11
C ILE A 9 -1.11 -15.18 6.24
N SER A 10 -0.15 -14.55 6.91
CA SER A 10 1.22 -15.06 7.03
C SER A 10 1.36 -16.23 8.02
N GLN A 11 0.43 -16.38 8.96
CA GLN A 11 0.47 -17.41 10.01
C GLN A 11 0.51 -18.83 9.45
N PHE A 12 -0.18 -19.08 8.34
CA PHE A 12 -0.29 -20.41 7.74
C PHE A 12 0.53 -20.55 6.46
N ASN A 13 0.75 -19.46 5.72
CA ASN A 13 1.72 -19.42 4.62
C ASN A 13 2.32 -18.01 4.44
N PRO A 14 3.58 -17.78 4.87
CA PRO A 14 4.24 -16.49 4.72
C PRO A 14 4.35 -15.99 3.27
N GLU A 15 4.50 -16.89 2.29
CA GLU A 15 4.64 -16.54 0.88
C GLU A 15 3.35 -15.95 0.29
N PHE A 16 2.20 -16.29 0.88
CA PHE A 16 0.91 -15.78 0.41
C PHE A 16 0.76 -14.29 0.68
N LEU A 17 1.33 -13.77 1.76
CA LEU A 17 1.28 -12.34 2.02
C LEU A 17 2.03 -11.57 0.93
N GLU A 18 3.23 -12.02 0.55
CA GLU A 18 4.00 -11.40 -0.54
C GLU A 18 3.22 -11.46 -1.86
N ARG A 19 2.72 -12.65 -2.22
CA ARG A 19 1.93 -12.86 -3.43
C ARG A 19 0.70 -11.96 -3.48
N PHE A 20 -0.10 -11.96 -2.44
CA PHE A 20 -1.34 -11.19 -2.40
C PHE A 20 -1.07 -9.69 -2.31
N SER A 21 0.02 -9.28 -1.67
CA SER A 21 0.44 -7.89 -1.71
C SER A 21 0.83 -7.46 -3.13
N LEU A 22 1.45 -8.35 -3.91
CA LEU A 22 1.74 -8.14 -5.31
C LEU A 22 0.51 -8.20 -6.22
N SER A 23 -0.50 -9.04 -5.96
CA SER A 23 -1.61 -9.23 -6.90
C SER A 23 -2.89 -8.47 -6.54
N ILE A 24 -3.27 -8.48 -5.26
CA ILE A 24 -4.57 -7.98 -4.80
C ILE A 24 -4.46 -6.72 -3.91
N PHE A 25 -3.47 -6.62 -2.99
CA PHE A 25 -3.34 -5.51 -2.02
C PHE A 25 -2.36 -4.39 -2.43
N ASN A 26 -1.93 -4.36 -3.68
CA ASN A 26 -0.98 -3.37 -4.20
C ASN A 26 -1.58 -1.95 -4.38
N GLU A 27 -2.91 -1.80 -4.34
CA GLU A 27 -3.67 -0.59 -4.74
C GLU A 27 -3.36 -0.12 -6.19
N ILE A 28 -2.81 -1.02 -7.01
CA ILE A 28 -2.45 -0.77 -8.40
C ILE A 28 -3.61 -1.22 -9.29
N GLY A 29 -3.97 -0.37 -10.25
CA GLY A 29 -5.05 -0.63 -11.20
C GLY A 29 -6.42 -0.23 -10.67
N LYS A 30 -7.47 -0.87 -11.18
CA LYS A 30 -8.87 -0.54 -10.83
C LYS A 30 -9.20 -1.07 -9.43
N PRO A 31 -9.77 -0.25 -8.52
CA PRO A 31 -10.05 -0.65 -7.14
C PRO A 31 -11.33 -1.49 -7.00
N CYS A 32 -12.01 -1.83 -8.09
CA CYS A 32 -13.22 -2.63 -8.09
C CYS A 32 -13.21 -3.68 -9.20
N LEU A 33 -13.82 -4.83 -8.90
CA LEU A 33 -14.06 -5.93 -9.82
C LEU A 33 -15.52 -5.94 -10.23
N ASN A 34 -15.78 -6.16 -11.51
CA ASN A 34 -17.13 -6.42 -12.00
C ASN A 34 -17.35 -7.94 -12.00
N LEU A 35 -18.25 -8.42 -11.14
CA LEU A 35 -18.55 -9.85 -10.99
C LEU A 35 -19.73 -10.27 -11.86
N SER A 36 -19.66 -11.46 -12.46
CA SER A 36 -20.84 -12.12 -13.03
C SER A 36 -21.77 -12.66 -11.94
N GLU A 37 -23.02 -12.95 -12.27
CA GLU A 37 -23.99 -13.56 -11.32
C GLU A 37 -23.43 -14.84 -10.67
N SER A 38 -22.84 -15.72 -11.48
CA SER A 38 -22.20 -16.95 -10.99
C SER A 38 -20.98 -16.72 -10.09
N GLU A 39 -20.27 -15.60 -10.26
CA GLU A 39 -19.16 -15.22 -9.39
C GLU A 39 -19.70 -14.69 -8.06
N ILE A 40 -20.75 -13.86 -8.09
CA ILE A 40 -21.44 -13.37 -6.89
C ILE A 40 -21.96 -14.53 -6.03
N GLU A 41 -22.65 -15.51 -6.63
CA GLU A 41 -23.13 -16.69 -5.92
C GLU A 41 -21.99 -17.44 -5.22
N ARG A 42 -20.85 -17.58 -5.90
CA ARG A 42 -19.67 -18.26 -5.33
C ARG A 42 -19.05 -17.47 -4.17
N PHE A 43 -19.00 -16.14 -4.25
CA PHE A 43 -18.57 -15.30 -3.14
C PHE A 43 -19.52 -15.43 -1.94
N ASP A 44 -20.83 -15.43 -2.17
CA ASP A 44 -21.85 -15.55 -1.13
C ASP A 44 -21.73 -16.87 -0.37
N VAL A 45 -21.49 -17.99 -1.07
CA VAL A 45 -21.24 -19.30 -0.44
C VAL A 45 -20.01 -19.25 0.49
N PHE A 46 -18.89 -18.67 0.05
CA PHE A 46 -17.68 -18.56 0.88
C PHE A 46 -17.87 -17.63 2.06
N SER A 47 -18.52 -16.48 1.86
CA SER A 47 -18.79 -15.52 2.93
C SER A 47 -19.70 -16.11 4.01
N LYS A 48 -20.78 -16.80 3.61
CA LYS A 48 -21.68 -17.47 4.55
C LYS A 48 -20.98 -18.56 5.35
N PHE A 49 -20.18 -19.40 4.68
CA PHE A 49 -19.40 -20.42 5.38
C PHE A 49 -18.48 -19.81 6.45
N ILE A 50 -17.72 -18.77 6.10
CA ILE A 50 -16.84 -18.08 7.05
C ILE A 50 -17.63 -17.50 8.22
N GLU A 51 -18.78 -16.88 7.96
CA GLU A 51 -19.63 -16.32 9.02
C GLU A 51 -20.20 -17.38 9.96
N GLU A 52 -20.63 -18.53 9.43
CA GLU A 52 -21.16 -19.65 10.20
C GLU A 52 -20.06 -20.26 11.08
N GLU A 53 -18.87 -20.48 10.52
CA GLU A 53 -17.74 -21.08 11.23
C GLU A 53 -17.26 -20.18 12.39
N ILE A 54 -17.15 -18.87 12.15
CA ILE A 54 -16.80 -17.90 13.19
C ILE A 54 -17.85 -17.87 14.32
N LYS A 55 -19.14 -18.08 14.01
CA LYS A 55 -20.21 -18.15 15.02
C LYS A 55 -20.22 -19.46 15.78
N GLY A 56 -19.88 -20.57 15.12
CA GLY A 56 -19.85 -21.92 15.70
C GLY A 56 -18.74 -22.11 16.73
N ASN A 57 -17.56 -21.49 16.50
CA ASN A 57 -16.39 -21.56 17.40
C ASN A 57 -15.98 -23.00 17.74
N ASP A 58 -15.99 -23.88 16.72
CA ASP A 58 -15.61 -25.28 16.85
C ASP A 58 -14.08 -25.47 16.82
N VAL A 59 -13.63 -26.70 17.08
CA VAL A 59 -12.25 -27.12 16.88
C VAL A 59 -11.89 -26.94 15.40
N PHE A 60 -10.69 -26.43 15.13
CA PHE A 60 -10.19 -26.12 13.78
C PHE A 60 -10.87 -24.95 13.04
N MET A 61 -11.77 -24.20 13.71
CA MET A 61 -12.41 -23.02 13.14
C MET A 61 -11.41 -22.07 12.43
N ARG A 62 -10.22 -21.83 13.00
CA ARG A 62 -9.23 -20.94 12.38
C ARG A 62 -8.69 -21.48 11.07
N GLU A 63 -8.41 -22.78 11.03
CA GLU A 63 -7.88 -23.50 9.88
C GLU A 63 -8.90 -23.55 8.74
N GLU A 64 -10.18 -23.80 9.05
CA GLU A 64 -11.26 -23.80 8.05
C GLU A 64 -11.52 -22.40 7.50
N VAL A 65 -11.67 -21.40 8.38
CA VAL A 65 -11.81 -20.00 7.97
C VAL A 65 -10.61 -19.58 7.13
N TYR A 66 -9.38 -19.97 7.50
CA TYR A 66 -8.19 -19.67 6.71
C TYR A 66 -8.23 -20.31 5.32
N SER A 67 -8.63 -21.58 5.22
CA SER A 67 -8.72 -22.31 3.94
C SER A 67 -9.72 -21.64 2.99
N VAL A 68 -10.91 -21.30 3.49
CA VAL A 68 -11.95 -20.65 2.68
C VAL A 68 -11.58 -19.21 2.34
N PHE A 69 -11.02 -18.45 3.30
CA PHE A 69 -10.53 -17.10 3.05
C PHE A 69 -9.44 -17.09 1.98
N THR A 70 -8.47 -18.00 2.07
CA THR A 70 -7.41 -18.15 1.06
C THR A 70 -7.99 -18.49 -0.31
N SER A 71 -8.98 -19.38 -0.37
CA SER A 71 -9.70 -19.71 -1.62
C SER A 71 -10.39 -18.48 -2.22
N LEU A 72 -10.95 -17.61 -1.38
CA LEU A 72 -11.54 -16.34 -1.78
C LEU A 72 -10.47 -15.36 -2.32
N LEU A 73 -9.29 -15.27 -1.69
CA LEU A 73 -8.19 -14.44 -2.20
C LEU A 73 -7.70 -14.91 -3.58
N PHE A 74 -7.57 -16.22 -3.80
CA PHE A 74 -7.23 -16.77 -5.11
C PHE A 74 -8.33 -16.54 -6.16
N LEU A 75 -9.60 -16.56 -5.76
CA LEU A 75 -10.71 -16.19 -6.63
C LEU A 75 -10.58 -14.72 -7.08
N ILE A 76 -10.34 -13.79 -6.15
CA ILE A 76 -10.10 -12.37 -6.46
C ILE A 76 -8.91 -12.20 -7.40
N GLU A 77 -7.79 -12.85 -7.12
CA GLU A 77 -6.58 -12.78 -7.95
C GLU A 77 -6.85 -13.25 -9.38
N ARG A 78 -7.59 -14.37 -9.54
CA ARG A 78 -7.98 -14.90 -10.85
C ARG A 78 -8.90 -13.95 -11.62
N LEU A 79 -9.74 -13.19 -10.94
CA LEU A 79 -10.62 -12.20 -11.57
C LEU A 79 -9.82 -10.98 -12.03
N LYS A 80 -8.92 -10.47 -11.17
CA LYS A 80 -8.01 -9.37 -11.52
C LYS A 80 -7.11 -9.73 -12.71
N SER A 81 -6.62 -10.96 -12.80
CA SER A 81 -5.72 -11.37 -13.89
C SER A 81 -6.45 -11.43 -15.25
N LYS A 82 -7.74 -11.80 -15.28
CA LYS A 82 -8.58 -11.74 -16.50
C LYS A 82 -8.74 -10.32 -17.02
N GLU A 83 -8.95 -9.33 -16.14
CA GLU A 83 -9.12 -7.93 -16.53
C GLU A 83 -7.80 -7.27 -16.95
N THR A 84 -6.72 -7.54 -16.21
CA THR A 84 -5.46 -6.80 -16.37
C THR A 84 -4.47 -7.43 -17.34
N LYS A 85 -4.63 -8.71 -17.73
CA LYS A 85 -3.64 -9.50 -18.50
C LYS A 85 -2.21 -9.48 -17.90
N ILE A 86 -2.06 -9.09 -16.62
CA ILE A 86 -0.77 -9.03 -15.93
C ILE A 86 -0.60 -10.35 -15.17
N ASP A 87 0.46 -11.09 -15.50
CA ASP A 87 0.95 -12.16 -14.63
C ASP A 87 1.81 -11.53 -13.53
N PHE A 88 1.24 -11.40 -12.34
CA PHE A 88 1.91 -10.80 -11.18
C PHE A 88 3.07 -11.64 -10.65
N ASN A 89 3.11 -12.96 -10.92
CA ASN A 89 4.20 -13.82 -10.46
C ASN A 89 5.45 -13.72 -11.34
N LEU A 90 5.28 -13.47 -12.65
CA LEU A 90 6.38 -13.45 -13.62
C LEU A 90 6.86 -12.05 -14.02
N ASN A 91 6.09 -10.99 -13.74
CA ASN A 91 6.44 -9.66 -14.21
C ASN A 91 7.43 -8.95 -13.26
N LEU A 92 8.73 -9.05 -13.60
CA LEU A 92 9.82 -8.38 -12.86
C LEU A 92 9.65 -6.86 -12.78
N ASP A 93 9.08 -6.22 -13.81
CA ASP A 93 8.87 -4.78 -13.81
C ASP A 93 7.76 -4.37 -12.84
N PHE A 94 6.71 -5.19 -12.74
CA PHE A 94 5.66 -5.02 -11.74
C PHE A 94 6.23 -5.19 -10.32
N LYS A 95 7.00 -6.27 -10.09
CA LYS A 95 7.69 -6.51 -8.81
C LYS A 95 8.57 -5.33 -8.43
N LEU A 96 9.36 -4.79 -9.38
CA LEU A 96 10.18 -3.61 -9.15
C LEU A 96 9.36 -2.37 -8.77
N ALA A 97 8.25 -2.10 -9.46
CA ALA A 97 7.36 -0.98 -9.13
C ALA A 97 6.72 -1.14 -7.75
N TYR A 98 6.31 -2.36 -7.40
CA TYR A 98 5.77 -2.68 -6.08
C TYR A 98 6.83 -2.51 -4.98
N SER A 99 8.01 -3.12 -5.13
CA SER A 99 9.12 -2.99 -4.18
C SER A 99 9.53 -1.53 -3.99
N PHE A 100 9.50 -0.71 -5.04
CA PHE A 100 9.68 0.73 -4.90
C PHE A 100 8.65 1.37 -3.98
N LYS A 101 7.35 1.10 -4.20
CA LYS A 101 6.28 1.63 -3.34
C LYS A 101 6.50 1.20 -1.88
N GLU A 102 6.82 -0.06 -1.64
CA GLU A 102 7.09 -0.57 -0.30
C GLU A 102 8.28 0.12 0.37
N GLU A 103 9.41 0.25 -0.32
CA GLU A 103 10.59 0.88 0.24
C GLU A 103 10.37 2.37 0.53
N VAL A 104 9.56 3.06 -0.27
CA VAL A 104 9.15 4.45 0.03
C VAL A 104 8.29 4.51 1.30
N TYR A 105 7.37 3.56 1.48
CA TYR A 105 6.54 3.49 2.69
C TYR A 105 7.34 3.10 3.95
N LYS A 106 8.25 2.12 3.86
CA LYS A 106 9.15 1.74 4.96
C LYS A 106 10.02 2.92 5.38
N ASN A 107 10.56 3.64 4.39
CA ASN A 107 11.40 4.82 4.60
C ASN A 107 10.61 6.12 4.67
N LYS A 108 9.30 6.10 5.03
CA LYS A 108 8.47 7.31 5.09
C LYS A 108 8.97 8.35 6.09
N GLN A 109 9.83 7.97 7.03
CA GLN A 109 10.43 8.90 7.99
C GLN A 109 11.54 9.76 7.39
N SER A 110 12.37 9.29 6.46
CA SER A 110 13.55 10.05 5.97
C SER A 110 13.48 10.41 4.49
N PHE A 111 13.83 11.63 4.09
CA PHE A 111 13.77 12.03 2.68
C PHE A 111 14.87 11.37 1.85
N TYR A 112 14.47 10.51 0.91
CA TYR A 112 15.37 9.92 -0.07
C TYR A 112 14.93 10.28 -1.48
N ASN A 113 15.90 10.56 -2.34
CA ASN A 113 15.65 10.86 -3.75
C ASN A 113 15.52 9.57 -4.57
N ILE A 114 15.20 9.73 -5.86
CA ILE A 114 15.08 8.59 -6.78
C ILE A 114 16.40 7.79 -6.90
N ASP A 115 17.56 8.44 -6.81
CA ASP A 115 18.87 7.76 -6.93
C ASP A 115 19.06 6.74 -5.80
N PHE A 116 18.69 7.10 -4.57
CA PHE A 116 18.72 6.19 -3.44
C PHE A 116 17.88 4.93 -3.72
N TYR A 117 16.62 5.10 -4.15
CA TYR A 117 15.73 3.96 -4.40
C TYR A 117 16.16 3.13 -5.61
N SER A 118 16.69 3.75 -6.66
CA SER A 118 17.24 3.02 -7.81
C SER A 118 18.41 2.14 -7.39
N ASN A 119 19.33 2.67 -6.57
CA ASN A 119 20.46 1.91 -6.05
C ASN A 119 20.01 0.78 -5.10
N LEU A 120 19.08 1.08 -4.19
CA LEU A 120 18.52 0.11 -3.24
C LEU A 120 17.84 -1.07 -3.95
N LEU A 121 17.15 -0.79 -5.06
CA LEU A 121 16.43 -1.80 -5.85
C LEU A 121 17.26 -2.37 -7.01
N HIS A 122 18.58 -2.13 -7.01
CA HIS A 122 19.51 -2.63 -8.02
C HIS A 122 19.07 -2.33 -9.47
N THR A 123 18.58 -1.10 -9.71
CA THR A 123 18.11 -0.64 -11.03
C THR A 123 18.66 0.75 -11.35
N ASN A 124 18.23 1.34 -12.47
CA ASN A 124 18.55 2.72 -12.83
C ASN A 124 17.31 3.61 -12.87
N ASN A 125 17.50 4.92 -12.71
CA ASN A 125 16.42 5.91 -12.67
C ASN A 125 15.48 5.85 -13.88
N LYS A 126 16.01 5.59 -15.08
CA LYS A 126 15.23 5.54 -16.31
C LYS A 126 14.27 4.34 -16.27
N LYS A 127 14.77 3.16 -15.92
CA LYS A 127 13.98 1.95 -15.77
C LYS A 127 12.96 2.10 -14.64
N LEU A 128 13.39 2.54 -13.45
CA LEU A 128 12.52 2.76 -12.31
C LEU A 128 11.38 3.72 -12.64
N THR A 129 11.68 4.85 -13.29
CA THR A 129 10.66 5.81 -13.72
C THR A 129 9.67 5.21 -14.71
N SER A 130 10.14 4.41 -15.68
CA SER A 130 9.28 3.77 -16.66
C SER A 130 8.30 2.79 -16.01
N VAL A 131 8.81 1.89 -15.17
CA VAL A 131 7.98 0.86 -14.53
C VAL A 131 7.02 1.48 -13.52
N VAL A 132 7.47 2.46 -12.75
CA VAL A 132 6.61 3.16 -11.78
C VAL A 132 5.49 3.93 -12.49
N LYS A 133 5.76 4.59 -13.61
CA LYS A 133 4.68 5.22 -14.41
C LYS A 133 3.70 4.19 -14.94
N GLN A 134 4.20 3.08 -15.49
CA GLN A 134 3.38 2.04 -16.09
C GLN A 134 2.44 1.40 -15.07
N TYR A 135 2.96 1.02 -13.90
CA TYR A 135 2.19 0.25 -12.93
C TYR A 135 1.57 1.12 -11.82
N LEU A 136 2.23 2.19 -11.37
CA LEU A 136 1.71 3.05 -10.30
C LEU A 136 1.00 4.31 -10.81
N GLY A 137 0.93 4.51 -12.14
CA GLY A 137 0.24 5.63 -12.78
C GLY A 137 0.85 7.01 -12.50
N ASN A 138 2.03 7.07 -11.89
CA ASN A 138 2.66 8.35 -11.50
C ASN A 138 4.19 8.26 -11.57
N THR A 139 4.90 9.38 -11.36
CA THR A 139 6.37 9.40 -11.32
C THR A 139 6.89 8.96 -9.95
N PRO A 140 8.10 8.37 -9.86
CA PRO A 140 8.73 8.07 -8.57
C PRO A 140 8.79 9.29 -7.64
N VAL A 141 9.16 10.46 -8.18
CA VAL A 141 9.26 11.72 -7.44
C VAL A 141 7.91 12.14 -6.85
N ASN A 142 6.83 12.00 -7.62
CA ASN A 142 5.49 12.33 -7.13
C ASN A 142 5.03 11.34 -6.06
N ILE A 143 5.32 10.05 -6.20
CA ILE A 143 4.95 9.02 -5.21
C ILE A 143 5.69 9.25 -3.89
N ILE A 144 7.01 9.47 -3.96
CA ILE A 144 7.81 9.87 -2.79
C ILE A 144 7.17 11.10 -2.16
N THR A 145 6.81 12.10 -2.96
CA THR A 145 6.22 13.32 -2.46
C THR A 145 4.88 13.11 -1.75
N SER A 146 3.95 12.37 -2.36
CA SER A 146 2.66 12.11 -1.75
C SER A 146 2.78 11.39 -0.41
N ILE A 147 3.65 10.38 -0.31
CA ILE A 147 3.86 9.62 0.94
C ILE A 147 4.50 10.51 2.01
N LYS A 148 5.50 11.34 1.63
CA LYS A 148 6.16 12.27 2.56
C LYS A 148 5.22 13.33 3.10
N ILE A 149 4.38 13.89 2.22
CA ILE A 149 3.39 14.88 2.62
C ILE A 149 2.34 14.27 3.52
N LEU A 150 1.91 13.02 3.26
CA LEU A 150 0.98 12.32 4.13
C LEU A 150 1.58 12.11 5.54
N GLU A 151 2.83 11.67 5.63
CA GLU A 151 3.52 11.52 6.93
C GLU A 151 3.71 12.88 7.63
N ALA A 152 4.07 13.93 6.90
CA ALA A 152 4.17 15.28 7.44
C ALA A 152 2.84 15.77 8.03
N LYS A 153 1.74 15.60 7.29
CA LYS A 153 0.38 15.93 7.75
C LYS A 153 0.02 15.17 9.02
N ARG A 154 0.33 13.87 9.08
CA ARG A 154 0.10 13.03 10.26
C ARG A 154 0.82 13.55 11.50
N ARG A 155 2.09 13.97 11.35
CA ARG A 155 2.89 14.54 12.45
C ARG A 155 2.37 15.91 12.90
N LEU A 156 2.03 16.77 11.95
CA LEU A 156 1.45 18.10 12.22
C LEU A 156 0.13 18.00 13.00
N ALA A 157 -0.72 17.04 12.62
CA ALA A 157 -2.01 16.80 13.27
C ALA A 157 -1.89 16.26 14.71
N ASN A 158 -0.83 15.50 15.00
CA ASN A 158 -0.60 14.97 16.35
C ASN A 158 -0.16 16.07 17.35
N GLY A 159 0.32 17.22 16.86
CA GLY A 159 0.69 18.37 17.69
C GLY A 159 1.88 18.17 18.65
N LYS A 160 2.52 16.99 18.64
CA LYS A 160 3.62 16.63 19.57
C LYS A 160 4.97 17.28 19.24
N PHE A 161 5.17 17.67 17.99
CA PHE A 161 6.44 18.18 17.48
C PHE A 161 6.24 19.53 16.82
N SER A 162 7.22 20.41 16.96
CA SER A 162 7.28 21.66 16.21
C SER A 162 7.48 21.42 14.72
N ILE A 163 7.09 22.38 13.88
CA ILE A 163 7.32 22.33 12.43
C ILE A 163 8.81 22.15 12.11
N GLN A 164 9.69 22.69 12.97
CA GLN A 164 11.13 22.61 12.83
C GLN A 164 11.65 21.20 13.07
N GLU A 165 11.23 20.57 14.17
CA GLU A 165 11.56 19.16 14.48
C GLU A 165 11.01 18.22 13.41
N ILE A 166 9.76 18.44 12.96
CA ILE A 166 9.16 17.65 11.88
C ILE A 166 9.99 17.75 10.60
N ALA A 167 10.52 18.93 10.26
CA ALA A 167 11.36 19.10 9.08
C ALA A 167 12.65 18.29 9.19
N TYR A 168 13.35 18.39 10.31
CA TYR A 168 14.60 17.67 10.54
C TYR A 168 14.38 16.15 10.57
N ASP A 169 13.35 15.69 11.27
CA ASP A 169 13.02 14.27 11.34
C ASP A 169 12.60 13.70 9.98
N LEU A 170 12.04 14.55 9.10
CA LEU A 170 11.72 14.18 7.73
C LEU A 170 12.96 14.14 6.82
N GLY A 171 14.14 14.50 7.32
CA GLY A 171 15.41 14.51 6.59
C GLY A 171 15.67 15.79 5.79
N PHE A 172 15.01 16.91 6.12
CA PHE A 172 15.36 18.20 5.53
C PHE A 172 16.47 18.89 6.32
N ASP A 173 17.54 19.29 5.64
CA ASP A 173 18.65 20.05 6.25
C ASP A 173 18.20 21.43 6.77
N GLN A 174 17.13 21.98 6.20
CA GLN A 174 16.60 23.30 6.55
C GLN A 174 15.06 23.29 6.59
N PRO A 175 14.44 23.75 7.70
CA PRO A 175 12.98 23.85 7.85
C PRO A 175 12.28 24.72 6.79
N THR A 176 13.00 25.69 6.24
CA THR A 176 12.50 26.56 5.16
C THR A 176 12.30 25.77 3.85
N TYR A 177 13.14 24.77 3.56
CA TYR A 177 12.95 23.88 2.42
C TYR A 177 11.75 22.96 2.62
N PHE A 178 11.56 22.40 3.82
CA PHE A 178 10.35 21.66 4.15
C PHE A 178 9.09 22.50 3.96
N THR A 179 9.10 23.75 4.44
CA THR A 179 7.95 24.66 4.30
C THR A 179 7.59 24.92 2.83
N LYS A 180 8.60 25.20 1.99
CA LYS A 180 8.40 25.38 0.53
C LYS A 180 7.90 24.09 -0.13
N TYR A 181 8.48 22.96 0.24
CA TYR A 181 8.12 21.65 -0.27
C TYR A 181 6.66 21.29 0.06
N PHE A 182 6.27 21.45 1.32
CA PHE A 182 4.92 21.20 1.79
C PHE A 182 3.91 22.13 1.11
N LYS A 183 4.23 23.43 1.00
CA LYS A 183 3.38 24.40 0.30
C LYS A 183 3.23 24.08 -1.17
N LYS A 184 4.31 23.68 -1.84
CA LYS A 184 4.26 23.27 -3.26
C LYS A 184 3.32 22.08 -3.47
N ALA A 185 3.33 21.11 -2.56
CA ALA A 185 2.52 19.90 -2.70
C ALA A 185 1.07 20.05 -2.22
N THR A 186 0.79 20.97 -1.29
CA THR A 186 -0.53 21.08 -0.64
C THR A 186 -1.26 22.40 -0.91
N GLY A 187 -0.58 23.40 -1.45
CA GLY A 187 -1.10 24.76 -1.65
C GLY A 187 -0.95 25.69 -0.43
N ILE A 188 -0.73 25.14 0.76
CA ILE A 188 -0.65 25.89 2.04
C ILE A 188 0.60 25.53 2.83
N THR A 189 1.03 26.39 3.73
CA THR A 189 2.18 26.14 4.62
C THR A 189 1.84 25.11 5.70
N PRO A 190 2.86 24.45 6.31
CA PRO A 190 2.64 23.57 7.46
C PRO A 190 1.89 24.24 8.61
N LYS A 191 2.17 25.53 8.86
CA LYS A 191 1.51 26.32 9.91
C LYS A 191 0.04 26.59 9.60
N GLU A 192 -0.28 26.97 8.36
CA GLU A 192 -1.67 27.13 7.91
C GLU A 192 -2.43 25.81 8.01
N PHE A 193 -1.83 24.69 7.58
CA PHE A 193 -2.43 23.36 7.71
C PHE A 193 -2.70 22.99 9.17
N GLN A 194 -1.72 23.18 10.06
CA GLN A 194 -1.89 22.88 11.48
C GLN A 194 -3.02 23.71 12.09
N SER A 195 -3.09 25.01 11.76
CA SER A 195 -4.15 25.89 12.23
C SER A 195 -5.54 25.45 11.75
N SER A 196 -5.63 24.87 10.54
CA SER A 196 -6.90 24.38 9.98
C SER A 196 -7.44 23.10 10.65
N ILE A 197 -6.62 22.38 11.41
CA ILE A 197 -7.02 21.14 12.10
C ILE A 197 -7.62 21.44 13.49
N PHE A 198 -7.20 22.54 14.12
CA PHE A 198 -7.62 22.93 15.47
C PHE A 198 -8.74 23.97 15.50
N LEU A 199 -9.44 24.14 14.37
CA LEU A 199 -10.71 24.87 14.25
C LEU A 199 -11.88 23.89 14.24
#